data_AF-A0A353CBT0-F1
#
_entry.id   AF-A0A353CBT0-F1
#
_cell.length_a   1.000
_cell.length_b   1.000
_cell.length_c   1.000
_cell.angle_alpha   90.00
_cell.angle_beta   90.00
_cell.angle_gamma   90.00
#
_symmetry.space_group_name_H-M   'P 1'
#
loop_
_entity.id
_entity.type
_entity.pdbx_description
1 polymer ?
#
loop_
_entity_poly.entity_id
_entity_poly.type
_entity_poly.pdbx_seq_one_letter_code
_entity_poly.pdbx_strand_id
1 'polypeptide(L)'
;LTTRLRSSNVAIKLFLLDQTKVCGLGNIYSAEALFLAGISPLKAGARLGPKRIGRLHRSIRDVLSESLAIGGTVVVDPTNIGGNFYGTDTDAEWLVYDREGLPCPRCSCAIVRIRQNGRSTYYCRKCQR
;
A
#
# COMPACT_ATOMS: atom_id res chain seq x y z
N LEU A 1 2.57 4.85 -16.26
CA LEU A 1 1.58 4.37 -15.25
C LEU A 1 0.14 4.69 -15.64
N THR A 2 -0.21 5.96 -15.86
CA THR A 2 -1.58 6.44 -16.12
C THR A 2 -2.29 5.76 -17.30
N THR A 3 -1.64 5.61 -18.46
CA THR A 3 -2.26 5.03 -19.66
C THR A 3 -2.59 3.54 -19.49
N ARG A 4 -1.64 2.76 -18.95
CA ARG A 4 -1.82 1.32 -18.67
C ARG A 4 -2.87 1.06 -17.59
N LEU A 5 -2.99 1.96 -16.62
CA LEU A 5 -3.95 1.83 -15.54
C LEU A 5 -5.38 2.12 -16.01
N ARG A 6 -5.56 3.10 -16.91
CA ARG A 6 -6.86 3.45 -17.48
C ARG A 6 -7.45 2.38 -18.39
N SER A 7 -6.65 1.49 -18.96
CA SER A 7 -7.12 0.36 -19.77
C SER A 7 -7.26 -0.94 -18.97
N SER A 8 -6.98 -0.94 -17.67
CA SER A 8 -6.98 -2.17 -16.86
C SER A 8 -8.29 -2.38 -16.11
N ASN A 9 -8.99 -3.47 -16.43
CA ASN A 9 -10.16 -3.93 -15.67
C ASN A 9 -9.79 -4.66 -14.37
N VAL A 10 -8.49 -4.84 -14.11
CA VAL A 10 -7.98 -5.50 -12.92
C VAL A 10 -8.09 -4.56 -11.71
N ALA A 11 -8.35 -5.14 -10.54
CA ALA A 11 -8.36 -4.43 -9.27
C ALA A 11 -7.04 -3.66 -9.06
N ILE A 12 -7.14 -2.41 -8.60
CA ILE A 12 -6.00 -1.50 -8.53
C ILE A 12 -4.86 -2.06 -7.67
N LYS A 13 -5.18 -2.75 -6.58
CA LYS A 13 -4.18 -3.41 -5.73
C LYS A 13 -3.36 -4.44 -6.52
N LEU A 14 -4.01 -5.25 -7.36
CA LEU A 14 -3.34 -6.25 -8.18
C LEU A 14 -2.52 -5.60 -9.31
N PHE A 15 -3.03 -4.53 -9.92
CA PHE A 15 -2.26 -3.74 -10.89
C PHE A 15 -0.96 -3.19 -10.29
N LEU A 16 -1.03 -2.70 -9.05
CA LEU A 16 0.10 -2.14 -8.31
C LEU A 16 1.14 -3.19 -7.89
N LEU A 17 0.73 -4.44 -7.69
CA LEU A 17 1.63 -5.53 -7.33
C LEU A 17 2.32 -6.20 -8.53
N ASP A 18 1.83 -5.93 -9.74
CA ASP A 18 2.40 -6.46 -10.96
C ASP A 18 3.71 -5.74 -11.30
N GLN A 19 4.83 -6.45 -11.09
CA GLN A 19 6.17 -5.91 -11.29
C GLN A 19 6.47 -5.54 -12.75
N THR A 20 5.70 -6.06 -13.72
CA THR A 20 5.80 -5.64 -15.13
C THR A 20 5.16 -4.26 -15.39
N LYS A 21 4.36 -3.78 -14.43
CA LYS A 21 3.62 -2.51 -14.50
C LYS A 21 4.20 -1.47 -13.56
N VAL A 22 4.51 -1.86 -12.32
CA VAL A 22 5.08 -1.02 -11.27
C VAL A 22 6.11 -1.83 -10.49
N CYS A 23 7.39 -1.55 -10.70
CA CYS A 23 8.47 -2.22 -9.97
C CYS A 23 8.63 -1.64 -8.56
N GLY A 24 8.97 -2.48 -7.59
CA GLY A 24 9.34 -2.08 -6.22
C GLY A 24 8.17 -1.86 -5.27
N LEU A 25 6.93 -1.89 -5.77
CA LEU A 25 5.75 -1.73 -4.92
C LEU A 25 5.28 -3.08 -4.38
N GLY A 26 5.54 -3.31 -3.09
CA GLY A 26 5.17 -4.52 -2.35
C GLY A 26 3.76 -4.48 -1.75
N ASN A 27 3.42 -5.53 -0.99
CA ASN A 27 2.10 -5.68 -0.39
C ASN A 27 1.80 -4.62 0.68
N ILE A 28 2.79 -4.24 1.47
CA ILE A 28 2.68 -3.20 2.50
C ILE A 28 2.40 -1.86 1.83
N TYR A 29 3.36 -1.37 1.04
CA TYR A 29 3.29 -0.04 0.43
C TYR A 29 2.04 0.19 -0.42
N SER A 30 1.60 -0.83 -1.16
CA SER A 30 0.37 -0.70 -1.95
C SER A 30 -0.89 -0.65 -1.08
N ALA A 31 -0.94 -1.27 0.10
CA ALA A 31 -2.07 -1.13 1.03
C ALA A 31 -2.10 0.28 1.64
N GLU A 32 -0.96 0.74 2.13
CA GLU A 32 -0.78 2.07 2.72
C GLU A 32 -1.09 3.19 1.73
N ALA A 33 -0.53 3.12 0.52
CA ALA A 33 -0.76 4.14 -0.50
C ALA A 33 -2.23 4.21 -0.94
N LEU A 34 -2.93 3.06 -1.03
CA LEU A 34 -4.35 3.04 -1.35
C LEU A 34 -5.20 3.62 -0.21
N PHE A 35 -4.81 3.39 1.05
CA PHE A 35 -5.46 4.01 2.20
C PHE A 35 -5.27 5.53 2.20
N LEU A 36 -4.04 5.99 2.02
CA LEU A 36 -3.73 7.42 1.92
C LEU A 36 -4.53 8.09 0.80
N ALA A 37 -4.59 7.45 -0.37
CA ALA A 37 -5.34 7.94 -1.52
C ALA A 37 -6.88 7.86 -1.36
N GLY A 38 -7.38 7.09 -0.38
CA GLY A 38 -8.80 6.86 -0.17
C GLY A 38 -9.44 6.01 -1.28
N ILE A 39 -8.68 5.09 -1.87
CA ILE A 39 -9.11 4.25 -3.00
C ILE A 39 -9.32 2.82 -2.51
N SER A 40 -10.48 2.24 -2.83
CA SER A 40 -10.75 0.83 -2.53
C SER A 40 -9.80 -0.08 -3.31
N PRO A 41 -9.15 -1.08 -2.66
CA PRO A 41 -8.24 -2.00 -3.33
C PRO A 41 -8.94 -2.90 -4.36
N LEU A 42 -10.27 -3.01 -4.27
CA LEU A 42 -11.13 -3.78 -5.17
C LEU A 42 -11.48 -3.00 -6.45
N LYS A 43 -11.22 -1.70 -6.50
CA LYS A 43 -11.62 -0.86 -7.62
C LYS A 43 -10.80 -1.18 -8.86
N ALA A 44 -11.46 -1.44 -9.99
CA ALA A 44 -10.77 -1.60 -11.26
C ALA A 44 -9.96 -0.33 -11.61
N GLY A 45 -8.72 -0.49 -12.09
CA GLY A 45 -7.85 0.62 -12.47
C GLY A 45 -8.50 1.56 -13.48
N ALA A 46 -9.22 1.01 -14.46
CA ALA A 46 -9.96 1.74 -15.49
C ALA A 46 -11.06 2.66 -14.92
N ARG A 47 -11.56 2.38 -13.71
CA ARG A 47 -12.59 3.19 -13.03
C ARG A 47 -12.01 4.34 -12.20
N LEU A 48 -10.71 4.58 -12.25
CA LEU A 48 -10.06 5.69 -11.55
C LEU A 48 -9.95 6.92 -12.46
N GLY A 49 -10.63 8.00 -12.07
CA GLY A 49 -10.50 9.30 -12.72
C GLY A 49 -9.11 9.94 -12.50
N PRO A 50 -8.71 10.90 -13.35
CA PRO A 50 -7.36 11.47 -13.36
C PRO A 50 -6.95 12.09 -12.01
N LYS A 51 -7.89 12.76 -11.32
CA LYS A 51 -7.64 13.32 -9.97
C LYS A 51 -7.27 12.25 -8.95
N ARG A 52 -7.94 11.09 -8.98
CA ARG A 52 -7.65 9.95 -8.08
C ARG A 52 -6.32 9.30 -8.42
N ILE A 53 -6.00 9.17 -9.71
CA ILE A 53 -4.69 8.65 -10.14
C ILE A 53 -3.56 9.57 -9.68
N GLY A 54 -3.71 10.88 -9.84
CA GLY A 54 -2.73 11.86 -9.36
C GLY A 54 -2.52 11.80 -7.85
N ARG A 55 -3.61 11.60 -7.09
CA ARG A 55 -3.54 11.38 -5.63
C ARG A 55 -2.82 10.09 -5.29
N LEU A 56 -3.16 8.98 -5.95
CA LEU A 56 -2.51 7.69 -5.75
C LEU A 56 -1.01 7.76 -6.02
N HIS A 57 -0.61 8.42 -7.11
CA HIS A 57 0.80 8.60 -7.44
C HIS A 57 1.56 9.36 -6.34
N ARG A 58 0.98 10.44 -5.79
CA ARG A 58 1.56 11.15 -4.64
C ARG A 58 1.64 10.24 -3.42
N SER A 59 0.55 9.59 -3.03
CA SER A 59 0.52 8.68 -1.88
C SER A 59 1.52 7.52 -1.98
N ILE A 60 1.78 6.99 -3.18
CA ILE A 60 2.84 5.99 -3.39
C ILE A 60 4.20 6.58 -3.07
N ARG A 61 4.50 7.78 -3.58
CA ARG A 61 5.77 8.46 -3.32
C ARG A 61 5.94 8.76 -1.83
N ASP A 62 4.89 9.27 -1.18
CA ASP A 62 4.91 9.63 0.24
C ASP A 62 5.26 8.40 1.10
N VAL A 63 4.57 7.27 0.90
CA VAL A 63 4.82 6.02 1.64
C VAL A 63 6.24 5.50 1.42
N LEU A 64 6.71 5.52 0.17
CA LEU A 64 8.07 5.04 -0.13
C LEU A 64 9.13 5.97 0.44
N SER A 65 8.94 7.29 0.38
CA SER A 65 9.84 8.27 0.97
C SER A 65 9.92 8.13 2.49
N GLU A 66 8.79 7.93 3.16
CA GLU A 66 8.76 7.67 4.60
C GLU A 66 9.46 6.35 4.95
N SER A 67 9.21 5.30 4.19
CA SER A 67 9.85 3.98 4.38
C SER A 67 11.37 4.04 4.15
N LEU A 68 11.83 4.84 3.20
CA LEU A 68 13.26 5.06 2.95
C LEU A 68 13.90 5.89 4.06
N ALA A 69 13.20 6.90 4.59
CA ALA A 69 13.69 7.70 5.71
C ALA A 69 13.86 6.84 6.97
N ILE A 70 12.89 5.97 7.27
CA ILE A 70 12.96 5.00 8.37
C ILE A 70 14.07 3.98 8.09
N GLY A 71 14.09 3.38 6.90
CA GLY A 71 15.10 2.38 6.52
C GLY A 71 16.53 2.91 6.55
N GLY A 72 16.74 4.19 6.25
CA GLY A 72 18.04 4.85 6.36
C GLY A 72 18.56 5.02 7.79
N THR A 73 17.71 4.83 8.79
CA THR A 73 18.10 4.82 10.22
C THR A 73 18.43 3.43 10.75
N VAL A 74 18.16 2.38 9.96
CA VAL A 74 18.44 0.99 10.35
C VAL A 74 19.93 0.70 10.12
N VAL A 75 20.65 0.34 11.18
CA VAL A 75 22.01 -0.18 11.08
C VAL A 75 21.95 -1.59 10.50
N VAL A 76 22.42 -1.75 9.27
CA VAL A 76 22.49 -3.07 8.60
C VAL A 76 23.68 -3.84 9.16
N ASP A 77 23.42 -4.97 9.82
CA ASP A 77 24.48 -5.92 10.17
C ASP A 77 24.89 -6.71 8.90
N PRO A 78 26.12 -6.53 8.40
CA PRO A 78 26.60 -7.20 7.19
C PRO A 78 26.79 -8.71 7.35
N THR A 79 26.67 -9.26 8.57
CA THR A 79 26.67 -10.71 8.81
C THR A 79 25.27 -11.32 8.74
N ASN A 80 24.23 -10.48 8.77
CA ASN A 80 22.82 -10.86 8.70
C ASN A 80 22.15 -10.32 7.42
N ILE A 81 22.76 -10.58 6.26
CA ILE A 81 22.29 -10.12 4.94
C ILE A 81 20.92 -10.73 4.57
N GLY A 82 20.56 -11.87 5.20
CA GLY A 82 19.23 -12.50 5.09
C GLY A 82 18.23 -12.08 6.17
N GLY A 83 18.63 -11.18 7.08
CA GLY A 83 17.79 -10.71 8.17
C GLY A 83 16.60 -9.93 7.63
N ASN A 84 15.41 -10.21 8.15
CA ASN A 84 14.24 -9.40 7.86
C ASN A 84 14.38 -8.06 8.60
N PHE A 85 14.94 -7.04 7.94
CA PHE A 85 14.99 -5.67 8.48
C PHE A 85 13.60 -5.01 8.61
N TYR A 86 12.53 -5.70 8.18
CA TYR A 86 11.16 -5.25 8.40
C TYR A 86 10.74 -5.53 9.84
N GLY A 87 10.64 -4.47 10.65
CA GLY A 87 10.17 -4.54 12.03
C GLY A 87 11.27 -4.46 13.10
N THR A 88 12.50 -4.10 12.74
CA THR A 88 13.53 -3.77 13.75
C THR A 88 13.23 -2.38 14.33
N ASP A 89 12.63 -2.37 15.52
CA ASP A 89 12.67 -1.32 16.55
C ASP A 89 12.35 0.12 16.11
N THR A 90 11.55 0.28 15.05
CA THR A 90 10.92 1.56 14.75
C THR A 90 9.43 1.38 14.95
N ASP A 91 8.86 2.06 15.95
CA ASP A 91 7.43 2.12 16.29
C ASP A 91 6.55 2.71 15.15
N ALA A 92 6.97 2.60 13.89
CA ALA A 92 6.22 3.01 12.73
C ALA A 92 5.06 2.02 12.52
N GLU A 93 3.97 2.22 13.25
CA GLU A 93 2.75 1.50 13.00
C GLU A 93 2.21 1.87 11.61
N TRP A 94 2.11 0.88 10.71
CA TRP A 94 1.40 1.04 9.44
C TRP A 94 -0.02 1.56 9.67
N LEU A 95 -0.64 2.25 8.71
CA LEU A 95 -1.99 2.79 8.92
C LEU A 95 -3.06 1.70 8.77
N VAL A 96 -2.82 0.71 7.90
CA VAL A 96 -3.77 -0.38 7.65
C VAL A 96 -3.14 -1.75 7.56
N TYR A 97 -1.88 -1.87 7.13
CA TYR A 97 -1.23 -3.16 6.93
C TYR A 97 -1.08 -3.92 8.25
N ASP A 98 -1.54 -5.17 8.25
CA ASP A 98 -1.56 -6.05 9.43
C ASP A 98 -2.34 -5.53 10.63
N ARG A 99 -3.27 -4.61 10.40
CA ARG A 99 -4.15 -4.02 11.42
C ARG A 99 -5.58 -4.54 11.37
N GLU A 100 -5.79 -5.76 10.88
CA GLU A 100 -7.12 -6.38 10.81
C GLU A 100 -7.83 -6.31 12.18
N GLY A 101 -9.08 -5.84 12.19
CA GLY A 101 -9.86 -5.68 13.42
C GLY A 101 -9.55 -4.41 14.23
N LEU A 102 -8.37 -3.80 14.05
CA LEU A 102 -8.01 -2.56 14.74
C LEU A 102 -8.77 -1.35 14.18
N PRO A 103 -9.00 -0.30 14.98
CA PRO A 103 -9.70 0.90 14.54
C PRO A 103 -8.90 1.67 13.47
N CYS A 104 -9.58 2.07 12.40
CA CYS A 104 -9.01 2.93 11.38
C CYS A 104 -8.59 4.29 11.98
N PRO A 105 -7.37 4.79 11.72
CA PRO A 105 -6.89 6.04 12.31
C PRO A 105 -7.65 7.29 11.84
N ARG A 106 -8.47 7.17 10.78
CA ARG A 106 -9.29 8.28 10.25
C ARG A 106 -10.75 8.26 10.69
N CYS A 107 -11.31 7.08 10.97
CA CYS A 107 -12.76 6.95 11.15
C CYS A 107 -13.19 5.92 12.19
N SER A 108 -12.23 5.31 12.89
CA SER A 108 -12.40 4.33 13.98
C SER A 108 -13.12 3.03 13.60
N CYS A 109 -13.61 2.87 12.37
CA CYS A 109 -14.14 1.58 11.90
C CYS A 109 -13.03 0.55 11.80
N ALA A 110 -13.34 -0.71 12.11
CA ALA A 110 -12.38 -1.81 11.99
C ALA A 110 -11.81 -1.93 10.57
N ILE A 111 -10.48 -2.05 10.48
CA ILE A 111 -9.78 -2.40 9.25
C ILE A 111 -10.15 -3.83 8.86
N VAL A 112 -10.40 -4.03 7.57
CA VAL A 112 -10.79 -5.32 7.00
C VAL A 112 -9.64 -5.89 6.22
N ARG A 113 -9.43 -7.20 6.37
CA ARG A 113 -8.57 -8.00 5.51
C ARG A 113 -9.40 -8.77 4.49
N ILE A 114 -8.92 -8.80 3.25
CA ILE A 114 -9.41 -9.67 2.19
C ILE A 114 -8.23 -10.39 1.54
N ARG A 115 -8.49 -11.48 0.82
CA ARG A 115 -7.49 -12.15 0.00
C ARG A 115 -7.65 -11.73 -1.46
N GLN A 116 -6.58 -11.24 -2.09
CA GLN A 116 -6.55 -10.92 -3.52
C GLN A 116 -5.33 -11.59 -4.15
N ASN A 117 -5.56 -12.47 -5.13
CA ASN A 117 -4.51 -13.24 -5.82
C ASN A 117 -3.48 -13.88 -4.87
N GLY A 118 -3.98 -14.61 -3.87
CA GLY A 118 -3.15 -15.31 -2.89
C GLY A 118 -2.57 -14.43 -1.77
N ARG A 119 -2.64 -13.09 -1.86
CA ARG A 119 -2.05 -12.15 -0.88
C ARG A 119 -3.11 -11.47 -0.01
N SER A 120 -2.76 -11.23 1.25
CA SER A 120 -3.59 -10.43 2.17
C SER A 120 -3.64 -8.96 1.71
N THR A 121 -4.81 -8.35 1.74
CA THR A 121 -4.99 -6.92 1.51
C THR A 121 -5.81 -6.32 2.63
N TYR A 122 -5.26 -5.29 3.27
CA TYR A 122 -5.87 -4.59 4.40
C TYR A 122 -6.36 -3.22 3.95
N TYR A 123 -7.57 -2.84 4.36
CA TYR A 123 -8.16 -1.55 3.98
C TYR A 123 -9.33 -1.14 4.89
N CYS A 124 -9.64 0.14 4.93
CA CYS A 124 -10.82 0.68 5.60
C CYS A 124 -11.99 0.83 4.63
N ARG A 125 -13.07 0.06 4.84
CA ARG A 125 -14.29 0.11 4.00
C ARG A 125 -14.97 1.48 3.96
N LYS A 126 -14.81 2.30 5.01
CA LYS A 126 -15.45 3.63 5.09
C LYS A 126 -14.62 4.72 4.40
N CYS A 127 -13.30 4.69 4.59
CA CYS A 127 -12.37 5.69 4.03
C CYS A 127 -11.99 5.45 2.58
N GLN A 128 -12.18 4.23 2.05
CA GLN A 128 -11.70 3.86 0.70
C GLN A 128 -12.86 3.48 -0.24
N ARG A 129 -13.01 4.22 -1.35
CA ARG A 129 -14.13 4.08 -2.33
C ARG A 129 -13.67 4.12 -3.79
#